data_AF-A0A559LMB6-F1
#
_entry.id   AF-A0A559LMB6-F1
#
_cell.length_a   1.000
_cell.length_b   1.000
_cell.length_c   1.000
_cell.angle_alpha   90.00
_cell.angle_beta   90.00
_cell.angle_gamma   90.00
#
_symmetry.space_group_name_H-M   'P 1'
#
loop_
_entity.id
_entity.type
_entity.pdbx_description
1 polymer ?
#
loop_
_entity_poly.entity_id
_entity_poly.type
_entity_poly.pdbx_seq_one_letter_code
_entity_poly.pdbx_strand_id
1 'polypeptide(L)'
;MLASPGFKAMVDGPFKESCRNQYGRFEAKAFEYSAEALLILLDIMHGHHRRVPKTMELSLLTEMAILVDYYMCHEIVEMFAENWIASVIQEDEIEGSDYQANISRLFISWVFEKTELFNSIVYSILKLTARPIRTDLPLPSTILDSLEQRRQSLTQRFLDNLYGLLDSFWSSDGGCHTECTAMMLGMLIKQMLSFGLEVPSPMGRPAEEKSFLQLQEFSTQLRSPRWHEYGYSYSHNCSFKNKTDPWLKTISKVDICHGVRLEDFKPGAVGPKKMIKKRDRGKYLS
;
A
#
# COMPACT_ATOMS: atom_id res chain seq x y z
N MET A 1 -25.82 -1.73 -26.12
CA MET A 1 -25.69 -0.72 -25.05
C MET A 1 -24.29 -0.11 -25.14
N LEU A 2 -24.15 1.19 -25.44
CA LEU A 2 -22.83 1.85 -25.63
C LEU A 2 -22.22 2.37 -24.30
N ALA A 3 -23.06 2.60 -23.29
CA ALA A 3 -22.64 3.19 -22.01
C ALA A 3 -21.82 2.24 -21.12
N SER A 4 -21.90 0.92 -21.33
CA SER A 4 -21.17 -0.08 -20.56
C SER A 4 -20.99 -1.37 -21.37
N PRO A 5 -19.73 -1.75 -21.68
CA PRO A 5 -19.41 -3.06 -22.22
C PRO A 5 -19.83 -4.20 -21.28
N GLY A 6 -19.72 -4.01 -19.96
CA GLY A 6 -20.14 -5.02 -18.97
C GLY A 6 -21.63 -5.32 -19.04
N PHE A 7 -22.48 -4.29 -19.05
CA PHE A 7 -23.93 -4.47 -19.22
C PHE A 7 -24.28 -5.08 -20.58
N LYS A 8 -23.59 -4.68 -21.65
CA LYS A 8 -23.78 -5.28 -22.98
C LYS A 8 -23.47 -6.78 -22.94
N ALA A 9 -22.33 -7.17 -22.38
CA ALA A 9 -21.93 -8.58 -22.28
C ALA A 9 -22.89 -9.40 -21.40
N MET A 10 -23.47 -8.80 -20.37
CA MET A 10 -24.44 -9.45 -19.49
C MET A 10 -25.77 -9.73 -20.20
N VAL A 11 -26.29 -8.77 -20.96
CA VAL A 11 -27.61 -8.86 -21.63
C VAL A 11 -27.54 -9.58 -22.98
N ASP A 12 -26.42 -9.47 -23.69
CA ASP A 12 -26.23 -10.11 -25.01
C ASP A 12 -25.50 -11.46 -24.91
N GLY A 13 -24.99 -11.81 -23.72
CA GLY A 13 -24.19 -13.01 -23.48
C GLY A 13 -25.00 -14.28 -23.16
N PRO A 14 -24.34 -15.42 -22.97
CA PRO A 14 -24.97 -16.71 -22.69
C PRO A 14 -25.42 -16.87 -21.21
N PHE A 15 -25.71 -15.77 -20.52
CA PHE A 15 -25.97 -15.75 -19.08
C PHE A 15 -27.48 -15.76 -18.77
N LYS A 16 -27.86 -16.03 -17.51
CA LYS A 16 -29.27 -16.01 -17.13
C LYS A 16 -29.89 -14.61 -17.30
N GLU A 17 -29.06 -13.59 -17.14
CA GLU A 17 -29.40 -12.18 -17.26
C GLU A 17 -29.79 -11.78 -18.70
N SER A 18 -29.45 -12.58 -19.72
CA SER A 18 -29.93 -12.39 -21.11
C SER A 18 -31.27 -13.05 -21.39
N CYS A 19 -31.80 -13.84 -20.45
CA CYS A 19 -33.13 -14.40 -20.56
C CYS A 19 -34.16 -13.42 -19.99
N ARG A 20 -35.23 -13.16 -20.75
CA ARG A 20 -36.36 -12.36 -20.25
C ARG A 20 -37.19 -13.19 -19.29
N ASN A 21 -37.66 -12.55 -18.22
CA ASN A 21 -38.62 -13.14 -17.29
C ASN A 21 -40.03 -13.25 -17.92
N GLN A 22 -40.99 -13.77 -17.15
CA GLN A 22 -42.40 -13.91 -17.56
C GLN A 22 -43.08 -12.59 -17.95
N TYR A 23 -42.49 -11.45 -17.62
CA TYR A 23 -42.98 -10.10 -17.97
C TYR A 23 -42.20 -9.46 -19.13
N GLY A 24 -41.32 -10.21 -19.80
CA GLY A 24 -40.50 -9.69 -20.90
C GLY A 24 -39.34 -8.79 -20.46
N ARG A 25 -39.00 -8.75 -19.17
CA ARG A 25 -37.92 -7.92 -18.60
C ARG A 25 -36.65 -8.73 -18.37
N PHE A 26 -35.49 -8.12 -18.56
CA PHE A 26 -34.22 -8.69 -18.12
C PHE A 26 -34.09 -8.55 -16.60
N GLU A 27 -33.61 -9.59 -15.95
CA GLU A 27 -33.35 -9.60 -14.50
C GLU A 27 -31.87 -9.82 -14.26
N ALA A 28 -31.17 -8.77 -13.84
CA ALA A 28 -29.80 -8.85 -13.35
C ALA A 28 -29.84 -8.86 -11.82
N LYS A 29 -29.19 -9.85 -11.21
CA LYS A 29 -28.95 -9.83 -9.76
C LYS A 29 -27.56 -9.24 -9.52
N ALA A 30 -27.54 -7.99 -9.06
CA ALA A 30 -26.36 -7.39 -8.48
C ALA A 30 -26.25 -7.89 -7.04
N PHE A 31 -25.39 -8.87 -6.79
CA PHE A 31 -24.99 -9.25 -5.44
C PHE A 31 -23.78 -8.39 -5.05
N GLU A 32 -23.66 -8.03 -3.77
CA GLU A 32 -22.45 -7.43 -3.16
C GLU A 32 -22.21 -5.92 -3.41
N TYR A 33 -23.10 -5.20 -4.10
CA TYR A 33 -22.93 -3.77 -4.34
C TYR A 33 -23.97 -2.90 -3.64
N SER A 34 -23.56 -1.68 -3.29
CA SER A 34 -24.44 -0.64 -2.75
C SER A 34 -25.51 -0.24 -3.75
N ALA A 35 -26.77 -0.37 -3.32
CA ALA A 35 -27.93 0.02 -4.11
C ALA A 35 -27.89 1.52 -4.44
N GLU A 36 -27.32 2.33 -3.55
CA GLU A 36 -27.14 3.77 -3.74
C GLU A 36 -26.13 4.07 -4.85
N ALA A 37 -24.93 3.47 -4.78
CA ALA A 37 -23.91 3.64 -5.81
C ALA A 37 -24.41 3.19 -7.20
N LEU A 38 -25.16 2.07 -7.25
CA LEU A 38 -25.75 1.58 -8.48
C LEU A 38 -26.83 2.53 -9.03
N LEU A 39 -27.67 3.10 -8.16
CA LEU A 39 -28.67 4.08 -8.57
C LEU A 39 -28.02 5.33 -9.18
N ILE A 40 -26.96 5.85 -8.56
CA ILE A 40 -26.21 7.00 -9.08
C ILE A 40 -25.60 6.67 -10.46
N LEU A 41 -25.02 5.47 -10.61
CA LEU A 41 -24.45 5.04 -11.89
C LEU A 41 -25.53 4.96 -12.99
N LEU A 42 -26.71 4.45 -12.66
CA LEU A 42 -27.84 4.39 -13.59
C LEU A 42 -28.35 5.79 -13.93
N ASP A 43 -28.44 6.71 -12.97
CA ASP A 43 -28.80 8.11 -13.23
C ASP A 43 -27.80 8.76 -14.22
N ILE A 44 -26.51 8.45 -14.11
CA ILE A 44 -25.50 8.89 -15.10
C ILE A 44 -25.77 8.28 -16.47
N MET A 45 -25.92 6.94 -16.55
CA MET A 45 -26.17 6.24 -17.82
C MET A 45 -27.44 6.72 -18.54
N HIS A 46 -28.46 7.13 -17.78
CA HIS A 46 -29.75 7.60 -18.30
C HIS A 46 -29.82 9.12 -18.52
N GLY A 47 -28.74 9.87 -18.25
CA GLY A 47 -28.70 11.31 -18.44
C GLY A 47 -29.46 12.12 -17.36
N HIS A 48 -29.79 11.50 -16.23
CA HIS A 48 -30.43 12.13 -15.08
C HIS A 48 -29.43 12.93 -14.23
N HIS A 49 -28.52 13.68 -14.86
CA HIS A 49 -27.39 14.34 -14.22
C HIS A 49 -27.76 15.31 -13.09
N ARG A 50 -28.99 15.86 -13.10
CA ARG A 50 -29.50 16.71 -12.00
C ARG A 50 -29.67 15.97 -10.67
N ARG A 51 -29.78 14.64 -10.70
CA ARG A 51 -29.91 13.78 -9.51
C ARG A 51 -28.57 13.25 -9.02
N VAL A 52 -27.52 13.37 -9.84
CA VAL A 52 -26.18 12.91 -9.50
C VAL A 52 -25.60 13.83 -8.43
N PRO A 53 -25.14 13.30 -7.28
CA PRO A 53 -24.60 14.14 -6.21
C PRO A 53 -23.32 14.83 -6.66
N LYS A 54 -23.07 16.05 -6.15
CA LYS A 54 -21.86 16.82 -6.47
C LYS A 54 -20.64 16.40 -5.66
N THR A 55 -20.88 15.82 -4.49
CA THR A 55 -19.89 15.37 -3.51
C THR A 55 -20.33 14.04 -2.94
N MET A 56 -19.40 13.24 -2.43
CA MET A 56 -19.72 11.96 -1.79
C MET A 56 -18.67 11.57 -0.76
N GLU A 57 -19.06 10.72 0.18
CA GLU A 57 -18.14 10.13 1.16
C GLU A 57 -17.21 9.11 0.51
N LEU A 58 -16.07 8.84 1.16
CA LEU A 58 -15.03 7.96 0.62
C LEU A 58 -15.54 6.53 0.41
N SER A 59 -16.40 6.04 1.30
CA SER A 59 -17.05 4.73 1.22
C SER A 59 -17.88 4.62 -0.06
N LEU A 60 -18.78 5.57 -0.31
CA LEU A 60 -19.65 5.60 -1.49
C LEU A 60 -18.84 5.76 -2.78
N LEU A 61 -17.77 6.58 -2.78
CA LEU A 61 -16.87 6.69 -3.93
C LEU A 61 -16.10 5.40 -4.20
N THR A 62 -15.74 4.66 -3.16
CA THR A 62 -15.10 3.34 -3.30
C THR A 62 -16.06 2.35 -3.95
N GLU A 63 -17.32 2.31 -3.49
CA GLU A 63 -18.36 1.46 -4.08
C GLU A 63 -18.64 1.83 -5.54
N MET A 64 -18.67 3.14 -5.84
CA MET A 64 -18.78 3.64 -7.21
C MET A 64 -17.60 3.18 -8.07
N ALA A 65 -16.36 3.27 -7.57
CA ALA A 65 -15.17 2.79 -8.28
C ALA A 65 -15.25 1.28 -8.58
N ILE A 66 -15.77 0.47 -7.64
CA ILE A 66 -15.99 -0.98 -7.86
C ILE A 66 -16.96 -1.18 -9.04
N LEU A 67 -18.08 -0.46 -9.04
CA LEU A 67 -19.07 -0.56 -10.11
C LEU A 67 -18.54 -0.09 -11.46
N VAL A 68 -17.78 1.00 -11.48
CA VAL A 68 -17.18 1.56 -12.69
C VAL A 68 -16.18 0.59 -13.33
N ASP A 69 -15.30 -0.01 -12.52
CA ASP A 69 -14.35 -1.02 -12.99
C ASP A 69 -15.07 -2.29 -13.47
N TYR A 70 -16.05 -2.78 -12.68
CA TYR A 70 -16.81 -3.98 -13.01
C TYR A 70 -17.63 -3.85 -14.30
N TYR A 71 -18.35 -2.74 -14.47
CA TYR A 71 -19.17 -2.48 -15.66
C TYR A 71 -18.38 -1.83 -16.80
N MET A 72 -17.10 -1.53 -16.60
CA MET A 72 -16.20 -0.91 -17.57
C MET A 72 -16.75 0.39 -18.17
N CYS A 73 -17.32 1.25 -17.33
CA CYS A 73 -18.01 2.48 -17.76
C CYS A 73 -17.28 3.75 -17.30
N HIS A 74 -15.95 3.73 -17.36
CA HIS A 74 -15.07 4.83 -16.93
C HIS A 74 -15.41 6.15 -17.63
N GLU A 75 -15.55 6.14 -18.96
CA GLU A 75 -15.76 7.36 -19.78
C GLU A 75 -16.99 8.17 -19.37
N ILE A 76 -18.11 7.53 -19.05
CA ILE A 76 -19.36 8.24 -18.70
C ILE A 76 -19.34 8.80 -17.28
N VAL A 77 -18.50 8.24 -16.39
CA VAL A 77 -18.42 8.65 -14.99
C VAL A 77 -17.29 9.66 -14.76
N GLU A 78 -16.30 9.70 -15.64
CA GLU A 78 -15.08 10.51 -15.53
C GLU A 78 -15.35 11.97 -15.11
N MET A 79 -16.30 12.63 -15.78
CA MET A 79 -16.64 14.04 -15.49
C MET A 79 -17.21 14.28 -14.08
N PHE A 80 -17.83 13.27 -13.48
CA PHE A 80 -18.37 13.35 -12.12
C PHE A 80 -17.31 12.95 -11.10
N ALA A 81 -16.50 11.93 -11.43
CA ALA A 81 -15.44 11.42 -10.58
C ALA A 81 -14.41 12.48 -10.20
N GLU A 82 -14.05 13.38 -11.11
CA GLU A 82 -13.13 14.50 -10.79
C GLU A 82 -13.61 15.33 -9.60
N ASN A 83 -14.88 15.72 -9.61
CA ASN A 83 -15.46 16.52 -8.53
C ASN A 83 -15.56 15.72 -7.23
N TRP A 84 -15.91 14.43 -7.31
CA TRP A 84 -16.02 13.58 -6.13
C TRP A 84 -14.66 13.36 -5.47
N ILE A 85 -13.64 13.02 -6.26
CA ILE A 85 -12.26 12.83 -5.79
C ILE A 85 -11.75 14.10 -5.12
N ALA A 86 -11.88 15.26 -5.79
CA ALA A 86 -11.46 16.54 -5.23
C ALA A 86 -12.22 16.92 -3.95
N SER A 87 -13.46 16.44 -3.78
CA SER A 87 -14.26 16.75 -2.58
C SER A 87 -13.92 15.92 -1.35
N VAL A 88 -13.32 14.73 -1.53
CA VAL A 88 -13.18 13.73 -0.44
C VAL A 88 -11.76 13.24 -0.22
N ILE A 89 -10.85 13.50 -1.17
CA ILE A 89 -9.45 13.12 -1.05
C ILE A 89 -8.60 14.38 -1.01
N GLN A 90 -8.25 14.77 0.22
CA GLN A 90 -7.32 15.85 0.51
C GLN A 90 -5.92 15.25 0.65
N GLU A 91 -4.94 15.74 -0.11
CA GLU A 91 -3.59 15.16 -0.15
C GLU A 91 -2.84 15.26 1.19
N ASP A 92 -3.09 16.33 1.95
CA ASP A 92 -2.52 16.56 3.28
C ASP A 92 -3.01 15.54 4.33
N GLU A 93 -4.15 14.90 4.10
CA GLU A 93 -4.69 13.89 5.01
C GLU A 93 -4.08 12.49 4.79
N ILE A 94 -3.37 12.24 3.68
CA ILE A 94 -2.92 10.90 3.28
C ILE A 94 -1.96 10.29 4.32
N GLU A 95 -0.94 11.03 4.77
CA GLU A 95 0.05 10.52 5.74
C GLU A 95 -0.55 10.29 7.14
N GLY A 96 -1.63 11.02 7.50
CA GLY A 96 -2.28 10.93 8.81
C GLY A 96 -3.46 9.95 8.88
N SER A 97 -3.87 9.38 7.74
CA SER A 97 -5.06 8.54 7.64
C SER A 97 -4.80 7.08 8.01
N ASP A 98 -5.87 6.39 8.38
CA ASP A 98 -5.79 4.94 8.61
C ASP A 98 -5.49 4.16 7.32
N TYR A 99 -5.04 2.92 7.51
CA TYR A 99 -4.66 2.01 6.43
C TYR A 99 -5.83 1.74 5.45
N GLN A 100 -7.04 1.56 5.96
CA GLN A 100 -8.19 1.19 5.14
C GLN A 100 -8.60 2.34 4.21
N ALA A 101 -8.60 3.57 4.72
CA ALA A 101 -8.86 4.78 3.94
C ALA A 101 -7.82 4.94 2.82
N ASN A 102 -6.54 4.73 3.11
CA ASN A 102 -5.49 4.80 2.08
C ASN A 102 -5.61 3.70 1.04
N ILE A 103 -6.04 2.50 1.42
CA ILE A 103 -6.34 1.42 0.46
C ILE A 103 -7.54 1.75 -0.42
N SER A 104 -8.61 2.33 0.14
CA SER A 104 -9.74 2.84 -0.65
C SER A 104 -9.32 3.90 -1.65
N ARG A 105 -8.53 4.89 -1.22
CA ARG A 105 -8.00 5.94 -2.09
C ARG A 105 -7.06 5.38 -3.17
N LEU A 106 -6.25 4.37 -2.84
CA LEU A 106 -5.38 3.69 -3.80
C LEU A 106 -6.22 3.01 -4.90
N PHE A 107 -7.29 2.33 -4.51
CA PHE A 107 -8.20 1.71 -5.46
C PHE A 107 -8.93 2.73 -6.33
N ILE A 108 -9.45 3.81 -5.74
CA ILE A 108 -10.10 4.92 -6.48
C ILE A 108 -9.13 5.54 -7.49
N SER A 109 -7.90 5.87 -7.08
CA SER A 109 -6.90 6.47 -7.97
C SER A 109 -6.43 5.51 -9.07
N TRP A 110 -6.43 4.20 -8.82
CA TRP A 110 -6.21 3.18 -9.84
C TRP A 110 -7.33 3.16 -10.88
N VAL A 111 -8.59 3.05 -10.45
CA VAL A 111 -9.76 2.94 -11.34
C VAL A 111 -9.92 4.19 -12.21
N PHE A 112 -9.75 5.38 -11.62
CA PHE A 112 -9.90 6.66 -12.33
C PHE A 112 -8.58 7.22 -12.87
N GLU A 113 -7.53 6.39 -12.92
CA GLU A 113 -6.21 6.73 -13.49
C GLU A 113 -5.57 8.04 -12.99
N LYS A 114 -5.68 8.33 -11.69
CA LYS A 114 -5.11 9.53 -11.07
C LYS A 114 -3.66 9.30 -10.65
N THR A 115 -2.73 9.54 -11.58
CA THR A 115 -1.28 9.28 -11.40
C THR A 115 -0.68 9.90 -10.14
N GLU A 116 -0.80 11.22 -9.97
CA GLU A 116 -0.19 11.92 -8.83
C GLU A 116 -0.74 11.41 -7.49
N LEU A 117 -2.07 11.27 -7.43
CA LEU A 117 -2.75 10.77 -6.25
C LEU A 117 -2.33 9.33 -5.92
N PHE A 118 -2.31 8.45 -6.92
CA PHE A 118 -1.88 7.06 -6.75
C PHE A 118 -0.45 7.00 -6.20
N ASN A 119 0.48 7.75 -6.80
CA ASN A 119 1.89 7.76 -6.43
C ASN A 119 2.11 8.32 -5.01
N SER A 120 1.35 9.35 -4.61
CA SER A 120 1.37 9.90 -3.25
C SER A 120 0.87 8.89 -2.19
N ILE A 121 -0.20 8.14 -2.51
CA ILE A 121 -0.74 7.11 -1.62
C ILE A 121 0.23 5.93 -1.52
N VAL A 122 0.80 5.47 -2.63
CA VAL A 122 1.81 4.41 -2.65
C VAL A 122 3.01 4.79 -1.77
N TYR A 123 3.51 6.02 -1.93
CA TYR A 123 4.59 6.53 -1.09
C TYR A 123 4.25 6.41 0.40
N SER A 124 3.06 6.87 0.78
CA SER A 124 2.59 6.85 2.17
C SER A 124 2.44 5.42 2.70
N ILE A 125 1.83 4.52 1.92
CA ILE A 125 1.67 3.11 2.27
C ILE A 125 3.03 2.44 2.51
N LEU A 126 3.99 2.62 1.60
CA LEU A 126 5.32 2.00 1.71
C LEU A 126 6.11 2.55 2.91
N LYS A 127 5.94 3.84 3.22
CA LYS A 127 6.63 4.51 4.31
C LYS A 127 6.06 4.11 5.69
N LEU A 128 4.74 4.01 5.81
CA LEU A 128 4.04 3.92 7.09
C LEU A 128 3.56 2.51 7.45
N THR A 129 3.36 1.63 6.45
CA THR A 129 2.75 0.31 6.71
C THR A 129 3.79 -0.69 7.20
N ALA A 130 3.61 -1.17 8.43
CA ALA A 130 4.44 -2.21 9.03
C ALA A 130 4.03 -3.64 8.61
N ARG A 131 2.73 -3.84 8.39
CA ARG A 131 2.10 -5.13 8.10
C ARG A 131 2.10 -5.46 6.61
N PRO A 132 1.85 -6.73 6.23
CA PRO A 132 1.60 -7.09 4.85
C PRO A 132 0.41 -6.30 4.28
N ILE A 133 0.58 -5.79 3.05
CA ILE A 133 -0.49 -5.08 2.34
C ILE A 133 -1.56 -6.09 1.92
N ARG A 134 -2.77 -5.94 2.47
CA ARG A 134 -3.95 -6.78 2.23
C ARG A 134 -5.20 -5.94 2.06
N THR A 135 -6.11 -6.38 1.20
CA THR A 135 -7.38 -5.69 0.95
C THR A 135 -8.41 -6.65 0.40
N ASP A 136 -9.67 -6.36 0.68
CA ASP A 136 -10.83 -7.02 0.06
C ASP A 136 -11.31 -6.29 -1.20
N LEU A 137 -10.74 -5.12 -1.51
CA LEU A 137 -11.03 -4.39 -2.73
C LEU A 137 -10.45 -5.11 -3.95
N PRO A 138 -11.09 -5.01 -5.14
CA PRO A 138 -10.65 -5.69 -6.35
C PRO A 138 -9.45 -5.01 -7.02
N LEU A 139 -8.40 -4.72 -6.24
CA LEU A 139 -7.12 -4.28 -6.77
C LEU A 139 -6.43 -5.45 -7.51
N PRO A 140 -5.84 -5.22 -8.69
CA PRO A 140 -5.06 -6.24 -9.39
C PRO A 140 -3.97 -6.82 -8.49
N SER A 141 -3.84 -8.15 -8.45
CA SER A 141 -2.82 -8.83 -7.63
C SER A 141 -1.42 -8.38 -7.99
N THR A 142 -1.16 -8.06 -9.27
CA THR A 142 0.12 -7.51 -9.72
C THR A 142 0.51 -6.22 -9.00
N ILE A 143 -0.46 -5.36 -8.65
CA ILE A 143 -0.18 -4.14 -7.89
C ILE A 143 0.12 -4.51 -6.43
N LEU A 144 -0.74 -5.34 -5.83
CA LEU A 144 -0.58 -5.75 -4.43
C LEU A 144 0.75 -6.48 -4.19
N ASP A 145 1.10 -7.43 -5.05
CA ASP A 145 2.32 -8.23 -4.98
C ASP A 145 3.56 -7.34 -5.14
N SER A 146 3.55 -6.43 -6.12
CA SER A 146 4.67 -5.50 -6.35
C SER A 146 4.84 -4.51 -5.20
N LEU A 147 3.74 -3.98 -4.64
CA LEU A 147 3.79 -3.10 -3.48
C LEU A 147 4.31 -3.83 -2.24
N GLU A 148 3.85 -5.05 -1.98
CA GLU A 148 4.32 -5.84 -0.84
C GLU A 148 5.79 -6.22 -1.00
N GLN A 149 6.21 -6.66 -2.18
CA GLN A 149 7.62 -6.92 -2.49
C GLN A 149 8.47 -5.67 -2.30
N ARG A 150 7.98 -4.51 -2.75
CA ARG A 150 8.68 -3.24 -2.58
C ARG A 150 8.82 -2.88 -1.11
N ARG A 151 7.73 -2.96 -0.34
CA ARG A 151 7.70 -2.71 1.10
C ARG A 151 8.71 -3.57 1.84
N GLN A 152 8.71 -4.88 1.58
CA GLN A 152 9.67 -5.83 2.17
C GLN A 152 11.12 -5.49 1.80
N SER A 153 11.39 -5.15 0.53
CA SER A 153 12.74 -4.78 0.10
C SER A 153 13.26 -3.53 0.82
N LEU A 154 12.39 -2.56 1.07
CA LEU A 154 12.76 -1.31 1.73
C LEU A 154 13.05 -1.51 3.22
N THR A 155 12.22 -2.28 3.91
CA THR A 155 12.42 -2.58 5.34
C THR A 155 13.62 -3.52 5.56
N GLN A 156 13.80 -4.52 4.69
CA GLN A 156 14.91 -5.46 4.78
C GLN A 156 16.26 -4.74 4.70
N ARG A 157 16.39 -3.71 3.85
CA ARG A 157 17.63 -2.92 3.77
C ARG A 157 18.01 -2.24 5.09
N PHE A 158 17.04 -1.79 5.89
CA PHE A 158 17.33 -1.24 7.21
C PHE A 158 17.77 -2.34 8.17
N LEU A 159 17.06 -3.46 8.16
CA LEU A 159 17.34 -4.60 9.03
C LEU A 159 18.71 -5.19 8.75
N ASP A 160 19.08 -5.39 7.49
CA ASP A 160 20.39 -5.91 7.07
C ASP A 160 21.53 -5.05 7.62
N ASN A 161 21.37 -3.73 7.58
CA ASN A 161 22.38 -2.81 8.11
C ASN A 161 22.42 -2.81 9.65
N LEU A 162 21.27 -2.89 10.33
CA LEU A 162 21.22 -3.00 11.80
C LEU A 162 21.85 -4.29 12.29
N TYR A 163 21.50 -5.42 11.68
CA TYR A 163 22.06 -6.73 12.03
C TYR A 163 23.52 -6.85 11.60
N GLY A 164 23.91 -6.27 10.46
CA GLY A 164 25.33 -6.17 10.09
C GLY A 164 26.14 -5.34 11.09
N LEU A 165 25.57 -4.27 11.65
CA LEU A 165 26.20 -3.50 12.72
C LEU A 165 26.32 -4.33 14.01
N LEU A 166 25.26 -5.06 14.39
CA LEU A 166 25.29 -5.98 15.52
C LEU A 166 26.39 -7.03 15.37
N ASP A 167 26.45 -7.70 14.21
CA ASP A 167 27.45 -8.72 13.90
C ASP A 167 28.87 -8.16 13.90
N SER A 168 29.06 -6.91 13.47
CA SER A 168 30.37 -6.24 13.49
C SER A 168 30.91 -6.06 14.91
N PHE A 169 30.05 -5.84 15.90
CA PHE A 169 30.44 -5.77 17.30
C PHE A 169 30.57 -7.15 17.96
N TRP A 170 29.91 -8.17 17.42
CA TRP A 170 30.00 -9.55 17.92
C TRP A 170 31.29 -10.25 17.46
N SER A 171 31.64 -10.08 16.18
CA SER A 171 32.69 -10.88 15.52
C SER A 171 34.07 -10.22 15.52
N SER A 172 34.13 -8.92 15.77
CA SER A 172 35.37 -8.14 15.75
C SER A 172 35.31 -7.02 16.78
N ASP A 173 36.45 -6.43 17.12
CA ASP A 173 36.50 -5.15 17.82
C ASP A 173 35.99 -4.03 16.89
N GLY A 174 34.70 -4.03 16.56
CA GLY A 174 34.05 -3.04 15.68
C GLY A 174 34.00 -1.63 16.28
N GLY A 175 34.35 -1.50 17.57
CA GLY A 175 34.77 -0.26 18.22
C GLY A 175 36.25 0.05 17.96
N CYS A 176 36.86 0.84 18.82
CA CYS A 176 38.32 1.08 18.76
C CYS A 176 39.12 0.14 19.68
N HIS A 177 38.47 -0.50 20.66
CA HIS A 177 39.03 -1.48 21.60
C HIS A 177 37.89 -2.31 22.21
N THR A 178 38.26 -3.43 22.84
CA THR A 178 37.35 -4.47 23.35
C THR A 178 36.27 -3.92 24.27
N GLU A 179 36.62 -3.07 25.23
CA GLU A 179 35.69 -2.50 26.20
C GLU A 179 34.66 -1.61 25.52
N CYS A 180 35.10 -0.74 24.59
CA CYS A 180 34.19 0.07 23.80
C CYS A 180 33.24 -0.81 22.97
N THR A 181 33.76 -1.83 22.31
CA THR A 181 32.96 -2.76 21.50
C THR A 181 31.90 -3.43 22.37
N ALA A 182 32.26 -3.93 23.55
CA ALA A 182 31.34 -4.56 24.50
C ALA A 182 30.24 -3.59 24.98
N MET A 183 30.59 -2.33 25.27
CA MET A 183 29.62 -1.31 25.62
C MET A 183 28.66 -0.98 24.48
N MET A 184 29.19 -0.78 23.27
CA MET A 184 28.40 -0.46 22.08
C MET A 184 27.45 -1.62 21.78
N LEU A 185 27.94 -2.85 21.82
CA LEU A 185 27.14 -4.06 21.65
C LEU A 185 25.99 -4.10 22.67
N GLY A 186 26.30 -3.98 23.97
CA GLY A 186 25.28 -4.01 25.02
C GLY A 186 24.23 -2.91 24.88
N MET A 187 24.67 -1.70 24.48
CA MET A 187 23.78 -0.56 24.25
C MET A 187 22.91 -0.75 23.00
N LEU A 188 23.44 -1.34 21.94
CA LEU A 188 22.71 -1.66 20.71
C LEU A 188 21.66 -2.74 20.98
N ILE A 189 22.04 -3.85 21.61
CA ILE A 189 21.15 -4.96 21.97
C ILE A 189 19.99 -4.45 22.82
N LYS A 190 20.26 -3.67 23.87
CA LYS A 190 19.21 -3.09 24.72
C LYS A 190 18.23 -2.24 23.93
N GLN A 191 18.72 -1.40 23.02
CA GLN A 191 17.86 -0.54 22.21
C GLN A 191 17.04 -1.35 21.19
N MET A 192 17.65 -2.32 20.50
CA MET A 192 16.94 -3.21 19.57
C MET A 192 15.83 -3.99 20.26
N LEU A 193 16.11 -4.63 21.40
CA LEU A 193 15.11 -5.34 22.19
C LEU A 193 14.00 -4.39 22.68
N SER A 194 14.35 -3.18 23.14
CA SER A 194 13.34 -2.20 23.59
C SER A 194 12.44 -1.69 22.46
N PHE A 195 12.96 -1.69 21.23
CA PHE A 195 12.21 -1.31 20.05
C PHE A 195 11.33 -2.47 19.54
N GLY A 196 11.49 -3.69 20.06
CA GLY A 196 10.86 -4.89 19.53
C GLY A 196 11.52 -5.30 18.22
N LEU A 197 12.83 -5.55 18.30
CA LEU A 197 13.59 -6.33 17.33
C LEU A 197 14.20 -7.53 18.06
N GLU A 198 14.28 -8.65 17.37
CA GLU A 198 14.88 -9.88 17.90
C GLU A 198 16.41 -9.81 17.88
N VAL A 199 17.05 -10.37 18.90
CA VAL A 199 18.51 -10.48 19.00
C VAL A 199 18.85 -11.90 19.46
N PRO A 200 19.62 -12.69 18.70
CA PRO A 200 20.18 -12.40 17.37
C PRO A 200 19.10 -12.36 16.27
N SER A 201 19.50 -11.99 15.05
CA SER A 201 18.60 -11.88 13.89
C SER A 201 17.70 -13.11 13.70
N PRO A 202 16.39 -12.94 13.37
CA PRO A 202 15.48 -14.05 13.13
C PRO A 202 15.94 -14.90 11.94
N MET A 203 16.55 -16.05 12.22
CA MET A 203 17.05 -16.96 11.19
C MET A 203 15.88 -17.57 10.39
N GLY A 204 15.60 -17.02 9.21
CA GLY A 204 14.68 -17.60 8.22
C GLY A 204 13.20 -17.29 8.40
N ARG A 205 12.83 -16.32 9.26
CA ARG A 205 11.44 -15.82 9.36
C ARG A 205 11.37 -14.31 9.12
N PRO A 206 10.27 -13.77 8.59
CA PRO A 206 10.10 -12.33 8.43
C PRO A 206 10.30 -11.63 9.77
N ALA A 207 11.12 -10.58 9.80
CA ALA A 207 11.34 -9.79 10.99
C ALA A 207 10.04 -9.11 11.47
N GLU A 208 10.07 -8.68 12.73
CA GLU A 208 8.97 -8.02 13.43
C GLU A 208 8.39 -6.85 12.61
N GLU A 209 7.06 -6.66 12.70
CA GLU A 209 6.30 -5.70 11.89
C GLU A 209 6.71 -4.25 12.21
N LYS A 210 7.79 -3.77 11.57
CA LYS A 210 8.23 -2.37 11.60
C LYS A 210 8.09 -1.73 10.23
N SER A 211 7.53 -0.54 10.19
CA SER A 211 7.46 0.25 8.96
C SER A 211 8.82 0.82 8.60
N PHE A 212 8.96 1.25 7.34
CA PHE A 212 10.15 1.93 6.88
C PHE A 212 10.46 3.18 7.72
N LEU A 213 9.45 3.99 8.03
CA LEU A 213 9.61 5.19 8.85
C LEU A 213 10.08 4.84 10.27
N GLN A 214 9.47 3.83 10.90
CA GLN A 214 9.86 3.41 12.25
C GLN A 214 11.32 2.95 12.31
N LEU A 215 11.78 2.20 11.31
CA LEU A 215 13.18 1.75 11.22
C LEU A 215 14.15 2.90 10.95
N GLN A 216 13.75 3.88 10.13
CA GLN A 216 14.51 5.08 9.88
C GLN A 216 14.66 5.93 11.15
N GLU A 217 13.55 6.18 11.85
CA GLU A 217 13.53 6.91 13.12
C GLU A 217 14.37 6.19 14.19
N PHE A 218 14.23 4.87 14.33
CA PHE A 218 15.05 4.09 15.24
C PHE A 218 16.55 4.25 14.94
N SER A 219 16.94 4.09 13.67
CA SER A 219 18.34 4.17 13.24
C SER A 219 18.95 5.57 13.43
N THR A 220 18.15 6.62 13.27
CA THR A 220 18.58 8.02 13.51
C THR A 220 18.67 8.37 14.98
N GLN A 221 17.85 7.74 15.83
CA GLN A 221 17.77 8.03 17.27
C GLN A 221 18.62 7.11 18.15
N LEU A 222 19.41 6.20 17.56
CA LEU A 222 20.31 5.31 18.30
C LEU A 222 21.26 6.10 19.23
N ARG A 223 21.12 5.84 20.53
CA ARG A 223 21.89 6.54 21.58
C ARG A 223 23.21 5.83 21.82
N SER A 224 24.30 6.58 21.74
CA SER A 224 25.64 6.06 22.02
C SER A 224 25.90 6.02 23.53
N PRO A 225 26.61 5.00 24.05
CA PRO A 225 27.03 4.97 25.44
C PRO A 225 27.97 6.13 25.75
N ARG A 226 27.91 6.65 26.98
CA ARG A 226 28.87 7.62 27.51
C ARG A 226 29.82 6.90 28.45
N TRP A 227 31.12 6.99 28.18
CA TRP A 227 32.19 6.45 29.03
C TRP A 227 33.35 7.44 29.07
N HIS A 228 34.01 7.50 30.22
CA HIS A 228 35.24 8.23 30.45
C HIS A 228 36.35 7.26 30.87
N GLU A 229 37.50 7.35 30.20
CA GLU A 229 38.66 6.56 30.60
C GLU A 229 39.30 7.18 31.84
N TYR A 230 39.69 6.34 32.80
CA TYR A 230 40.21 6.81 34.08
C TYR A 230 41.53 7.57 33.87
N GLY A 231 41.60 8.83 34.30
CA GLY A 231 42.80 9.67 34.18
C GLY A 231 42.86 10.57 32.95
N TYR A 232 41.89 10.51 32.03
CA TYR A 232 41.80 11.42 30.89
C TYR A 232 40.53 12.28 30.94
N SER A 233 40.65 13.57 30.58
CA SER A 233 39.54 14.54 30.50
C SER A 233 38.60 14.31 29.31
N TYR A 234 38.94 13.40 28.39
CA TYR A 234 38.25 13.27 27.11
C TYR A 234 37.26 12.11 27.14
N SER A 235 36.01 12.40 26.77
CA SER A 235 35.00 11.36 26.54
C SER A 235 35.36 10.54 25.32
N HIS A 236 35.02 9.26 25.36
CA HIS A 236 35.20 8.38 24.21
C HIS A 236 34.34 8.82 23.01
N ASN A 237 34.92 8.91 21.81
CA ASN A 237 34.28 9.49 20.62
C ASN A 237 33.53 8.48 19.72
N CYS A 238 33.56 7.18 20.04
CA CYS A 238 32.77 6.21 19.26
C CYS A 238 31.27 6.47 19.43
N SER A 239 30.57 6.55 18.30
CA SER A 239 29.17 6.91 18.24
C SER A 239 28.45 6.07 17.20
N PHE A 240 27.23 5.64 17.52
CA PHE A 240 26.34 5.01 16.55
C PHE A 240 26.07 5.93 15.37
N LYS A 241 26.02 7.25 15.57
CA LYS A 241 25.83 8.21 14.49
C LYS A 241 26.89 8.05 13.39
N ASN A 242 28.15 7.88 13.79
CA ASN A 242 29.25 7.68 12.82
C ASN A 242 29.10 6.37 12.04
N LYS A 243 28.47 5.36 12.65
CA LYS A 243 28.19 4.06 12.03
C LYS A 243 26.88 4.08 11.23
N THR A 244 25.90 4.89 11.61
CA THR A 244 24.57 4.95 10.98
C THR A 244 24.46 5.94 9.83
N ASP A 245 25.13 7.08 9.93
CA ASP A 245 25.11 8.15 8.93
C ASP A 245 25.40 7.66 7.49
N PRO A 246 26.37 6.75 7.23
CA PRO A 246 26.68 6.32 5.86
C PRO A 246 25.48 5.65 5.16
N TRP A 247 24.85 4.67 5.81
CA TRP A 247 23.74 3.95 5.20
C TRP A 247 22.43 4.72 5.30
N LEU A 248 22.24 5.58 6.31
CA LEU A 248 21.12 6.53 6.33
C LEU A 248 21.16 7.49 5.13
N LYS A 249 22.35 8.00 4.76
CA LYS A 249 22.52 8.82 3.54
C LYS A 249 22.29 8.05 2.25
N THR A 250 22.61 6.76 2.23
CA THR A 250 22.31 5.90 1.08
C THR A 250 20.82 5.63 0.97
N ILE A 251 20.15 5.36 2.10
CA ILE A 251 18.71 5.07 2.13
C ILE A 251 17.89 6.33 1.84
N SER A 252 18.30 7.51 2.30
CA SER A 252 17.59 8.77 2.01
C SER A 252 17.55 9.13 0.53
N LYS A 253 18.42 8.53 -0.30
CA LYS A 253 18.45 8.72 -1.76
C LYS A 253 17.66 7.64 -2.52
N VAL A 254 17.10 6.66 -1.80
CA VAL A 254 16.33 5.58 -2.43
C VAL A 254 15.00 6.14 -2.86
N ASP A 255 14.69 5.94 -4.14
CA ASP A 255 13.35 6.18 -4.65
C ASP A 255 12.37 5.16 -4.05
N ILE A 256 11.58 5.57 -3.06
CA ILE A 256 10.64 4.69 -2.35
C ILE A 256 9.67 4.02 -3.33
N CYS A 257 9.16 4.75 -4.33
CA CYS A 257 8.13 4.29 -5.26
C CYS A 257 8.68 3.62 -6.54
N HIS A 258 9.99 3.34 -6.61
CA HIS A 258 10.60 2.72 -7.78
C HIS A 258 9.90 1.40 -8.18
N GLY A 259 9.41 1.34 -9.42
CA GLY A 259 8.79 0.14 -10.03
C GLY A 259 7.38 -0.16 -9.52
N VAL A 260 6.77 0.76 -8.79
CA VAL A 260 5.41 0.63 -8.24
C VAL A 260 4.58 1.91 -8.40
N ARG A 261 4.93 2.76 -9.36
CA ARG A 261 4.11 3.91 -9.75
C ARG A 261 2.97 3.47 -10.66
N LEU A 262 1.95 4.31 -10.81
CA LEU A 262 0.79 3.97 -11.64
C LEU A 262 1.20 3.57 -13.07
N GLU A 263 2.13 4.33 -13.64
CA GLU A 263 2.68 4.11 -14.97
C GLU A 263 3.38 2.75 -15.14
N ASP A 264 3.95 2.18 -14.06
CA ASP A 264 4.59 0.86 -14.09
C ASP A 264 3.58 -0.27 -14.32
N PHE A 265 2.28 0.00 -14.14
CA PHE A 265 1.19 -0.97 -14.29
C PHE A 265 0.33 -0.73 -15.53
N LYS A 266 0.52 0.37 -16.27
CA LYS A 266 -0.26 0.63 -17.49
C LYS A 266 0.25 -0.26 -18.65
N PRO A 267 -0.64 -0.89 -19.43
CA PRO A 267 -0.23 -1.73 -20.54
C PRO A 267 0.31 -0.90 -21.73
N GLY A 268 1.59 -0.57 -21.66
CA GLY A 268 2.50 -0.44 -22.82
C GLY A 268 3.35 -1.71 -23.03
N ALA A 269 3.22 -2.70 -22.13
CA ALA A 269 3.84 -4.01 -22.20
C ALA A 269 2.80 -5.08 -21.82
N VAL A 270 2.41 -5.89 -22.80
CA VAL A 270 1.58 -7.12 -22.68
C VAL A 270 0.07 -6.93 -22.41
N GLY A 271 -0.69 -6.90 -23.51
CA GLY A 271 -1.94 -7.68 -23.70
C GLY A 271 -3.23 -7.24 -22.96
N PRO A 272 -4.42 -7.41 -23.58
CA PRO A 272 -5.68 -6.95 -23.00
C PRO A 272 -6.07 -7.73 -21.73
N LYS A 273 -6.54 -6.99 -20.71
CA LYS A 273 -7.11 -7.51 -19.46
C LYS A 273 -8.18 -8.55 -19.78
N LYS A 274 -7.96 -9.81 -19.38
CA LYS A 274 -8.96 -10.88 -19.49
C LYS A 274 -10.12 -10.61 -18.54
N MET A 275 -11.34 -10.67 -19.04
CA MET A 275 -12.56 -10.67 -18.24
C MET A 275 -12.49 -11.73 -17.15
N ILE A 276 -12.66 -11.31 -15.90
CA ILE A 276 -12.78 -12.19 -14.74
C ILE A 276 -14.04 -13.04 -14.95
N LYS A 277 -13.86 -14.34 -15.18
CA LYS A 277 -14.96 -15.30 -15.15
C LYS A 277 -15.48 -15.38 -13.71
N LYS A 278 -16.80 -15.16 -13.52
CA LYS A 278 -17.54 -15.49 -12.30
C LYS A 278 -17.07 -16.86 -11.79
N ARG A 279 -16.52 -16.88 -10.58
CA ARG A 279 -16.14 -18.12 -9.89
C ARG A 279 -17.43 -18.75 -9.39
N ASP A 280 -17.95 -19.73 -10.11
CA ASP A 280 -19.05 -20.59 -9.63
C ASP A 280 -18.60 -21.29 -8.34
N ARG A 281 -18.99 -20.75 -7.19
CA ARG A 281 -19.03 -21.51 -5.92
C ARG A 281 -20.46 -21.98 -5.70
N GLY A 282 -20.86 -22.93 -6.52
CA GLY A 282 -22.02 -23.77 -6.29
C GLY A 282 -21.63 -25.22 -6.52
N LYS A 283 -21.14 -25.89 -5.46
CA LYS A 283 -21.17 -27.35 -5.22
C LYS A 283 -20.25 -27.70 -4.04
N TYR A 284 -20.80 -27.59 -2.84
CA TYR A 284 -20.67 -28.70 -1.89
C TYR A 284 -22.09 -29.14 -1.56
N LEU A 285 -22.37 -30.36 -2.01
CA LEU A 285 -23.62 -31.10 -1.92
C LEU A 285 -23.79 -31.67 -0.51
N SER A 286 -25.07 -31.91 -0.18
CA SER A 286 -25.63 -32.82 0.84
C SER A 286 -26.12 -32.14 2.11
#